data_AF-A0A8S8Y2E3-F1
#
_entry.id   AF-A0A8S8Y2E3-F1
#
_cell.length_a   1.000
_cell.length_b   1.000
_cell.length_c   1.000
_cell.angle_alpha   90.00
_cell.angle_beta   90.00
_cell.angle_gamma   90.00
#
_symmetry.space_group_name_H-M   'P 1'
#
loop_
_entity.id
_entity.type
_entity.pdbx_description
1 polymer ?
#
loop_
_entity_poly.entity_id
_entity_poly.type
_entity_poly.pdbx_seq_one_letter_code
_entity_poly.pdbx_strand_id
1 'polypeptide(L)'
;MSEKILEQYGRVTIYTEPNHPSPIYHVDGSIEPNPYGDLAVLLEDDNLEEVMYNGGTQCVKVAHRNHGMCRTNVWIDDDSGIQIAKNIASFTNVPLGDRSRTCSYL
;
A
#
# COMPACT_ATOMS: atom_id res chain seq x y z
N MET A 1 9.87 23.47 -10.56
CA MET A 1 8.45 23.40 -10.13
C MET A 1 8.44 22.48 -8.94
N SER A 2 8.21 23.02 -7.75
CA SER A 2 8.42 22.33 -6.46
C SER A 2 7.23 21.46 -6.09
N GLU A 3 7.51 20.32 -5.46
CA GLU A 3 6.53 19.50 -4.77
C GLU A 3 5.76 20.34 -3.74
N LYS A 4 4.46 20.07 -3.59
CA LYS A 4 3.63 20.70 -2.56
C LYS A 4 3.26 19.64 -1.53
N ILE A 5 3.78 19.80 -0.32
CA ILE A 5 3.42 18.95 0.83
C ILE A 5 1.97 19.24 1.21
N LEU A 6 1.17 18.18 1.31
CA LEU A 6 -0.20 18.21 1.79
C LEU A 6 -0.27 17.89 3.28
N GLU A 7 0.49 16.88 3.72
CA GLU A 7 0.48 16.40 5.10
C GLU A 7 1.78 15.67 5.44
N GLN A 8 2.19 15.68 6.70
CA GLN A 8 3.36 14.95 7.18
C GLN A 8 3.14 14.50 8.62
N TYR A 9 3.36 13.21 8.89
CA TYR A 9 3.23 12.63 10.23
C TYR A 9 4.09 11.38 10.37
N GLY A 10 4.72 11.20 11.54
CA GLY A 10 5.58 10.05 11.81
C GLY A 10 6.67 9.88 10.74
N ARG A 11 6.57 8.78 9.97
CA ARG A 11 7.46 8.46 8.84
C ARG A 11 6.81 8.65 7.46
N VAL A 12 5.69 9.36 7.41
CA VAL A 12 4.85 9.53 6.22
C VAL A 12 4.86 10.98 5.78
N THR A 13 5.11 11.19 4.50
CA THR A 13 5.00 12.49 3.84
C THR A 13 4.08 12.37 2.63
N ILE A 14 3.00 13.15 2.60
CA ILE A 14 2.05 13.19 1.49
C ILE A 14 2.24 14.48 0.71
N TYR A 15 2.49 14.38 -0.60
CA TYR A 15 2.74 15.54 -1.45
C TYR A 15 2.19 15.38 -2.86
N THR A 16 1.96 16.49 -3.55
CA THR A 16 1.57 16.49 -4.98
C THR A 16 2.72 16.93 -5.86
N GLU A 17 2.86 16.28 -7.00
CA GLU A 17 3.78 16.67 -8.06
C GLU A 17 3.03 17.38 -9.20
N PRO A 18 3.63 18.39 -9.85
CA PRO A 18 2.99 19.11 -10.96
C PRO A 18 2.61 18.21 -12.15
N ASN A 19 3.32 17.10 -12.32
CA ASN A 19 3.19 16.22 -13.48
C ASN A 19 2.26 15.03 -13.23
N HIS A 20 1.67 14.91 -12.04
CA HIS A 20 0.85 13.76 -11.68
C HIS A 20 -0.43 14.18 -10.95
N PRO A 21 -1.62 13.69 -11.38
CA PRO A 21 -2.90 14.14 -10.81
C PRO A 21 -3.18 13.60 -9.40
N SER A 22 -2.64 12.43 -9.06
CA SER A 22 -2.79 11.84 -7.72
C SER A 22 -1.62 12.23 -6.81
N PRO A 23 -1.87 12.49 -5.51
CA PRO A 23 -0.83 12.66 -4.52
C PRO A 23 0.06 11.41 -4.38
N ILE A 24 1.26 11.64 -3.88
CA ILE A 24 2.21 10.61 -3.48
C ILE A 24 2.17 10.50 -1.97
N TYR A 25 2.04 9.26 -1.49
CA TYR A 25 2.16 8.85 -0.11
C TYR A 25 3.54 8.22 0.06
N HIS A 26 4.48 8.94 0.68
CA HIS A 26 5.85 8.52 0.83
C HIS A 26 6.11 8.00 2.24
N VAL A 27 6.64 6.79 2.35
CA VAL A 27 7.09 6.20 3.61
C VAL A 27 8.61 6.28 3.69
N ASP A 28 9.11 6.91 4.74
CA ASP A 28 10.53 7.01 5.05
C ASP A 28 11.04 5.82 5.88
N GLY A 29 12.27 5.39 5.58
CA GLY A 29 12.99 4.35 6.32
C GLY A 29 12.77 2.92 5.81
N SER A 30 13.44 1.97 6.47
CA SER A 30 13.32 0.54 6.16
C SER A 30 12.28 -0.12 7.05
N ILE A 31 11.58 -1.12 6.50
CA ILE A 31 10.58 -1.91 7.22
C ILE A 31 11.28 -3.14 7.80
N GLU A 32 11.08 -3.41 9.09
CA GLU A 32 11.62 -4.61 9.72
C GLU A 32 10.91 -5.87 9.18
N PRO A 33 11.61 -7.02 9.07
CA PRO A 33 11.01 -8.26 8.59
C PRO A 33 9.80 -8.66 9.43
N ASN A 34 8.64 -8.79 8.78
CA ASN A 34 7.38 -9.11 9.44
C ASN A 34 6.46 -9.95 8.52
N PRO A 35 5.41 -10.62 9.03
CA PRO A 35 4.53 -11.47 8.22
C PRO A 35 3.74 -10.75 7.13
N TYR A 36 3.55 -9.44 7.25
CA TYR A 36 2.86 -8.60 6.26
C TYR A 36 3.83 -7.92 5.29
N GLY A 37 5.13 -8.17 5.42
CA GLY A 37 6.19 -7.59 4.59
C GLY A 37 6.12 -6.07 4.57
N ASP A 38 6.36 -5.49 3.39
CA ASP A 38 6.35 -4.04 3.20
C ASP A 38 4.95 -3.40 3.31
N LEU A 39 3.88 -4.21 3.35
CA LEU A 39 2.52 -3.69 3.59
C LEU A 39 2.28 -3.31 5.05
N ALA A 40 3.07 -3.81 6.01
CA ALA A 40 2.82 -3.58 7.44
C ALA A 40 2.66 -2.09 7.77
N VAL A 41 3.54 -1.24 7.24
CA VAL A 41 3.53 0.20 7.49
C VAL A 41 2.29 0.90 6.92
N LEU A 42 1.64 0.31 5.91
CA LEU A 42 0.40 0.82 5.34
C LEU A 42 -0.82 0.27 6.09
N LEU A 43 -0.77 -0.99 6.55
CA LEU A 43 -1.85 -1.61 7.31
C LEU A 43 -1.98 -1.06 8.74
N GLU A 44 -0.90 -0.51 9.29
CA GLU A 44 -0.86 0.11 10.62
C GLU A 44 -1.34 1.58 10.64
N ASP A 45 -1.57 2.21 9.48
CA ASP A 45 -2.00 3.61 9.42
C ASP A 45 -3.53 3.75 9.41
N ASP A 46 -4.08 4.21 10.54
CA ASP A 46 -5.51 4.48 10.74
C ASP A 46 -6.10 5.57 9.81
N ASN A 47 -5.27 6.33 9.09
CA ASN A 47 -5.71 7.31 8.10
C ASN A 47 -5.97 6.71 6.71
N LEU A 48 -5.57 5.45 6.49
CA LEU A 48 -5.82 4.73 5.25
C LEU A 48 -7.12 3.93 5.33
N GLU A 49 -7.97 4.09 4.33
CA GLU A 49 -9.23 3.36 4.20
C GLU A 49 -9.05 2.07 3.39
N GLU A 50 -8.10 2.06 2.46
CA GLU A 50 -7.82 0.90 1.59
C GLU A 50 -6.34 0.83 1.25
N VAL A 51 -5.79 -0.39 1.21
CA VAL A 51 -4.45 -0.71 0.70
C VAL A 51 -4.60 -1.70 -0.45
N MET A 52 -4.21 -1.27 -1.65
CA MET A 52 -4.36 -2.04 -2.89
C MET A 52 -3.02 -2.48 -3.45
N TYR A 53 -2.79 -3.79 -3.38
CA TYR A 53 -1.74 -4.46 -4.14
C TYR A 53 -2.34 -5.09 -5.41
N ASN A 54 -1.92 -4.58 -6.58
CA ASN A 54 -2.45 -5.02 -7.87
C ASN A 54 -1.51 -5.98 -8.64
N GLY A 55 -0.35 -6.32 -8.05
CA GLY A 55 0.68 -7.12 -8.70
C GLY A 55 1.37 -6.44 -9.90
N GLY A 56 2.35 -7.14 -10.45
CA GLY A 56 3.13 -6.75 -11.62
C GLY A 56 4.03 -5.55 -11.35
N THR A 57 4.05 -4.61 -12.30
CA THR A 57 4.93 -3.43 -12.29
C THR A 57 4.25 -2.18 -11.69
N GLN A 58 3.30 -2.39 -10.77
CA GLN A 58 2.58 -1.29 -10.12
C GLN A 58 3.00 -1.17 -8.65
N CYS A 59 3.28 0.07 -8.21
CA CYS A 59 3.40 0.37 -6.79
C CYS A 59 2.07 0.10 -6.07
N VAL A 60 2.15 -0.15 -4.76
CA VAL A 60 0.95 -0.22 -3.91
C VAL A 60 0.22 1.12 -3.96
N LYS A 61 -1.11 1.08 -4.04
CA LYS A 61 -1.97 2.27 -4.00
C LYS A 61 -2.74 2.29 -2.70
N VAL A 62 -3.03 3.47 -2.18
CA VAL A 62 -3.76 3.61 -0.92
C VAL A 62 -4.87 4.65 -1.05
N ALA A 63 -6.01 4.40 -0.43
CA ALA A 63 -7.05 5.40 -0.25
C ALA A 63 -6.81 6.11 1.09
N HIS A 64 -6.35 7.35 1.07
CA HIS A 64 -6.20 8.16 2.28
C HIS A 64 -7.51 8.91 2.57
N ARG A 65 -7.99 8.87 3.82
CA ARG A 65 -9.28 9.45 4.24
C ARG A 65 -9.48 10.91 3.78
N ASN A 66 -8.42 11.71 3.85
CA ASN A 66 -8.48 13.14 3.54
C ASN A 66 -8.01 13.50 2.11
N HIS A 67 -7.20 12.64 1.47
CA HIS A 67 -6.51 12.97 0.21
C HIS A 67 -6.93 12.07 -0.96
N GLY A 68 -7.83 11.11 -0.69
CA GLY A 68 -8.29 10.14 -1.67
C GLY A 68 -7.16 9.24 -2.14
N MET A 69 -7.17 8.92 -3.43
CA MET A 69 -6.28 7.93 -4.00
C MET A 69 -4.84 8.42 -4.15
N CYS A 70 -3.92 7.76 -3.46
CA CYS A 70 -2.51 8.08 -3.45
C CYS A 70 -1.66 6.93 -4.03
N ARG A 71 -0.59 7.29 -4.74
CA ARG A 71 0.47 6.35 -5.13
C ARG A 71 1.48 6.26 -4.01
N THR A 72 2.02 5.08 -3.75
CA THR A 72 3.07 4.93 -2.73
C THR A 72 4.45 4.75 -3.36
N ASN A 73 5.49 4.95 -2.56
CA ASN A 73 6.85 4.50 -2.85
C ASN A 73 7.09 3.02 -2.49
N VAL A 74 6.06 2.29 -2.05
CA VAL A 74 6.14 0.88 -1.67
C VAL A 74 5.93 0.00 -2.90
N TRP A 75 6.89 -0.89 -3.14
CA TRP A 75 6.91 -1.83 -4.26
C TRP A 75 7.04 -3.25 -3.73
N ILE A 76 6.24 -4.15 -4.27
CA ILE A 76 6.20 -5.56 -3.86
C ILE A 76 6.23 -6.41 -5.12
N ASP A 77 7.18 -7.32 -5.20
CA ASP A 77 7.24 -8.31 -6.27
C ASP A 77 6.10 -9.35 -6.13
N ASP A 78 5.78 -10.03 -7.24
CA ASP A 78 4.64 -10.96 -7.28
C ASP A 78 4.76 -12.12 -6.29
N ASP A 79 5.97 -12.65 -6.08
CA ASP A 79 6.19 -13.77 -5.17
C ASP A 79 6.00 -13.34 -3.71
N SER A 80 6.57 -12.20 -3.32
CA SER A 80 6.36 -11.58 -2.01
C SER A 80 4.89 -11.22 -1.80
N GLY A 81 4.23 -10.66 -2.81
CA GLY A 81 2.81 -10.30 -2.75
C GLY A 81 1.91 -11.50 -2.51
N ILE A 82 2.16 -12.61 -3.21
CA ILE A 82 1.44 -13.88 -2.99
C ILE A 82 1.71 -14.43 -1.58
N GLN A 83 2.94 -14.35 -1.09
CA GLN A 83 3.27 -14.81 0.25
C GLN A 83 2.58 -13.98 1.34
N ILE A 84 2.55 -12.66 1.19
CA ILE A 84 1.84 -11.76 2.10
C ILE A 84 0.33 -12.06 2.07
N ALA A 85 -0.24 -12.24 0.88
CA ALA A 85 -1.66 -12.62 0.75
C ALA A 85 -1.98 -13.94 1.45
N LYS A 86 -1.09 -14.95 1.36
CA LYS A 86 -1.22 -16.23 2.09
C LYS A 86 -1.18 -16.03 3.59
N ASN A 87 -0.27 -15.20 4.07
CA ASN A 87 -0.14 -14.90 5.49
C ASN A 87 -1.42 -14.19 6.00
N ILE A 88 -1.91 -13.16 5.29
CA ILE A 88 -3.14 -12.45 5.65
C ILE A 88 -4.34 -13.40 5.63
N ALA A 89 -4.51 -14.17 4.56
CA ALA A 89 -5.61 -15.11 4.44
C ALA A 89 -5.58 -16.20 5.51
N SER A 90 -4.41 -16.58 6.04
CA SER A 90 -4.30 -17.54 7.14
C SER A 90 -4.92 -17.05 8.45
N PHE A 91 -5.06 -15.73 8.63
CA PHE A 91 -5.80 -15.13 9.74
C PHE A 91 -7.32 -15.09 9.51
N THR A 92 -7.76 -15.42 8.30
CA THR A 92 -9.16 -15.53 7.93
C THR A 92 -9.55 -17.01 7.82
N ASN A 93 -10.82 -17.33 8.02
CA ASN A 93 -11.29 -18.70 7.79
C ASN A 93 -11.62 -18.95 6.29
N VAL A 94 -11.05 -18.14 5.39
CA VAL A 94 -11.32 -18.13 3.95
C VAL A 94 -10.07 -18.60 3.21
N PRO A 95 -10.14 -19.74 2.48
CA PRO A 95 -9.00 -20.19 1.69
C PRO A 95 -8.75 -19.21 0.54
N LEU A 96 -7.47 -18.97 0.23
CA LEU A 96 -7.11 -18.31 -1.02
C LEU A 96 -7.56 -19.16 -2.20
N GLY A 97 -8.33 -18.55 -3.10
CA GLY A 97 -8.75 -19.20 -4.34
C GLY A 97 -7.56 -19.47 -5.25
N ASP A 98 -7.53 -20.64 -5.87
CA ASP A 98 -6.43 -21.13 -6.71
C ASP A 98 -6.41 -20.51 -8.13
N ARG A 99 -6.98 -19.32 -8.30
CA ARG A 99 -7.05 -18.62 -9.60
C ARG A 99 -6.60 -17.18 -9.46
N SER A 100 -5.56 -16.87 -10.22
CA SER A 100 -5.03 -15.54 -10.41
C SER A 100 -6.13 -14.57 -10.86
N ARG A 101 -6.06 -13.35 -10.31
CA ARG A 101 -6.93 -12.19 -10.52
C ARG A 101 -8.03 -12.04 -9.47
N THR A 102 -7.68 -11.19 -8.51
CA THR A 102 -8.56 -10.49 -7.57
C THR A 102 -8.99 -11.31 -6.36
N CYS A 103 -8.24 -11.15 -5.26
CA CYS A 103 -8.75 -11.41 -3.93
C CYS A 103 -9.59 -10.19 -3.52
N SER A 104 -10.88 -10.21 -3.86
CA SER A 104 -11.84 -9.21 -3.38
C SER A 104 -12.30 -9.62 -1.99
N TYR A 105 -11.83 -8.92 -0.96
CA TYR A 105 -12.58 -8.84 0.30
C TYR A 105 -13.61 -7.73 0.15
N LEU A 106 -14.86 -8.04 0.52
CA LEU A 106 -16.08 -7.24 0.34
C LEU A 106 -15.96 -5.79 0.80
#